data_AF-A0A2V9QIS0-F1
#
_entry.id   AF-A0A2V9QIS0-F1
#
_cell.length_a   1.000
_cell.length_b   1.000
_cell.length_c   1.000
_cell.angle_alpha   90.00
_cell.angle_beta   90.00
_cell.angle_gamma   90.00
#
_symmetry.space_group_name_H-M   'P 1'
#
loop_
_entity.id
_entity.type
_entity.pdbx_description
1 polymer ?
#
loop_
_entity_poly.entity_id
_entity_poly.type
_entity_poly.pdbx_seq_one_letter_code
_entity_poly.pdbx_strand_id
1 'polypeptide(L)'
;MTNEPETLPDCSAFPRSLVAGLDRGHLPSLDGIRAIAAFMVVFYHLNVLWISGGTGVLVFFVLSGFLITWLLLKEEEQFGKLSLRLFYMRRTLRIMPAFYVYWFLIVGSLIAFSKHLHIAQAVSSFFYVNNYYQAVFGDPNTGLSHTWSLGVEEQFYLL
;
A
#
# COMPACT_ATOMS: atom_id res chain seq x y z
N MET A 1 -10.21 -4.06 -45.61
CA MET A 1 -9.88 -4.06 -44.17
C MET A 1 -10.02 -2.63 -43.68
N THR A 2 -11.24 -2.22 -43.38
CA THR A 2 -11.58 -0.88 -42.89
C THR A 2 -11.31 -0.85 -41.39
N ASN A 3 -10.35 -0.03 -40.97
CA ASN A 3 -10.15 0.29 -39.55
C ASN A 3 -11.35 1.13 -39.10
N GLU A 4 -12.29 0.52 -38.37
CA GLU A 4 -13.25 1.27 -37.57
C GLU A 4 -12.48 2.02 -36.47
N PRO A 5 -12.80 3.29 -36.20
CA PRO A 5 -12.25 3.99 -35.05
C PRO A 5 -12.78 3.31 -33.79
N GLU A 6 -11.87 2.79 -32.96
CA GLU A 6 -12.16 2.20 -31.65
C GLU A 6 -12.93 3.25 -30.82
N THR A 7 -14.25 3.09 -30.74
CA THR A 7 -15.13 4.03 -30.04
C THR A 7 -14.83 3.95 -28.56
N LEU A 8 -14.32 5.04 -27.99
CA LEU A 8 -14.09 5.14 -26.55
C LEU A 8 -15.41 4.80 -25.83
N PRO A 9 -15.36 3.99 -24.75
CA PRO A 9 -16.55 3.55 -24.05
C PRO A 9 -17.38 4.75 -23.56
N ASP A 10 -18.68 4.70 -23.82
CA ASP A 10 -19.62 5.76 -23.44
C ASP A 10 -19.57 6.01 -21.92
N CYS A 11 -19.10 7.20 -21.52
CA CYS A 11 -19.02 7.62 -20.12
C CYS A 11 -20.39 7.58 -19.41
N SER A 12 -21.51 7.52 -20.13
CA SER A 12 -22.85 7.39 -19.55
C SER A 12 -23.09 6.03 -18.87
N ALA A 13 -22.32 5.00 -19.22
CA ALA A 13 -22.43 3.66 -18.67
C ALA A 13 -21.81 3.52 -17.26
N PHE A 14 -20.96 4.45 -16.84
CA PHE A 14 -20.31 4.39 -15.54
C PHE A 14 -21.15 5.07 -14.45
N PRO A 15 -21.23 4.49 -13.24
CA PRO A 15 -21.97 5.09 -12.14
C PRO A 15 -21.42 6.49 -11.84
N ARG A 16 -22.32 7.49 -11.76
CA ARG A 16 -21.94 8.91 -11.55
C ARG A 16 -21.10 9.14 -10.29
N SER A 17 -21.25 8.30 -9.27
CA SER A 17 -20.43 8.34 -8.05
C SER A 17 -18.97 7.93 -8.29
N LEU A 18 -18.72 7.02 -9.23
CA LEU A 18 -17.38 6.61 -9.64
C LEU A 18 -16.71 7.76 -10.41
N VAL A 19 -17.41 8.31 -11.40
CA VAL A 19 -16.92 9.44 -12.21
C VAL A 19 -16.66 10.66 -11.33
N ALA A 20 -17.57 11.01 -10.43
CA ALA A 20 -17.41 12.16 -9.52
C ALA A 20 -16.38 11.93 -8.39
N GLY A 21 -16.06 10.68 -8.04
CA GLY A 21 -15.03 10.34 -7.07
C GLY A 21 -13.63 10.35 -7.70
N LEU A 22 -13.51 9.85 -8.94
CA LEU A 22 -12.34 10.06 -9.78
C LEU A 22 -12.15 11.57 -9.97
N ASP A 23 -13.18 12.31 -10.35
CA ASP A 23 -13.02 13.75 -10.54
C ASP A 23 -12.72 14.55 -9.25
N ARG A 24 -12.72 13.92 -8.07
CA ARG A 24 -12.27 14.52 -6.79
C ARG A 24 -10.95 14.01 -6.23
N GLY A 25 -10.30 13.01 -6.83
CA GLY A 25 -9.05 12.47 -6.25
C GLY A 25 -9.29 11.47 -5.13
N HIS A 26 -10.55 11.15 -4.81
CA HIS A 26 -10.92 10.34 -3.67
C HIS A 26 -12.17 9.53 -4.00
N LEU A 27 -12.00 8.21 -4.14
CA LEU A 27 -13.11 7.25 -4.27
C LEU A 27 -13.29 6.46 -2.98
N PRO A 28 -14.30 6.81 -2.17
CA PRO A 28 -14.64 6.06 -0.96
C PRO A 28 -14.93 4.57 -1.24
N SER A 29 -15.44 4.24 -2.43
CA SER A 29 -15.71 2.86 -2.84
C SER A 29 -14.42 2.03 -2.97
N LEU A 30 -13.36 2.61 -3.53
CA LEU A 30 -12.08 1.92 -3.72
C LEU A 30 -11.35 1.74 -2.38
N ASP A 31 -11.42 2.75 -1.52
CA ASP A 31 -10.90 2.67 -0.16
C ASP A 31 -11.66 1.62 0.68
N GLY A 32 -12.98 1.46 0.45
CA GLY A 32 -13.77 0.39 1.05
C GLY A 32 -13.29 -1.01 0.65
N ILE A 33 -13.01 -1.24 -0.64
CA ILE A 33 -12.49 -2.53 -1.11
C ILE A 33 -11.08 -2.78 -0.56
N ARG A 34 -10.23 -1.76 -0.49
CA ARG A 34 -8.90 -1.85 0.15
C ARG A 34 -9.02 -2.22 1.62
N ALA A 35 -9.99 -1.64 2.34
CA ALA A 35 -10.24 -1.97 3.73
C ALA A 35 -10.68 -3.43 3.89
N ILE A 36 -11.58 -3.92 3.03
CA ILE A 36 -11.99 -5.34 3.01
C ILE A 36 -10.78 -6.23 2.74
N ALA A 37 -9.94 -5.90 1.76
CA ALA A 37 -8.74 -6.65 1.43
C ALA A 37 -7.76 -6.69 2.63
N ALA A 38 -7.55 -5.58 3.32
CA ALA A 38 -6.75 -5.51 4.54
C ALA A 38 -7.35 -6.36 5.67
N PHE A 39 -8.66 -6.33 5.88
CA PHE A 39 -9.34 -7.17 6.87
C PHE A 39 -9.20 -8.65 6.57
N MET A 40 -9.25 -9.07 5.30
CA MET A 40 -8.99 -10.47 4.93
C MET A 40 -7.59 -10.92 5.38
N VAL A 41 -6.57 -10.06 5.24
CA VAL A 41 -5.21 -10.36 5.72
C VAL A 41 -5.18 -10.47 7.23
N VAL A 42 -5.84 -9.57 7.95
CA VAL A 42 -5.92 -9.61 9.43
C VAL A 42 -6.63 -10.89 9.89
N PHE A 43 -7.80 -11.21 9.32
CA PHE A 43 -8.54 -12.41 9.71
C PHE A 43 -7.81 -13.72 9.39
N TYR A 44 -7.02 -13.74 8.31
CA TYR A 44 -6.14 -14.86 8.01
C TYR A 44 -5.09 -15.06 9.12
N HIS A 45 -4.43 -13.99 9.58
CA HIS A 45 -3.45 -14.09 10.68
C HIS A 45 -4.11 -14.45 12.04
N LEU A 46 -5.38 -14.10 12.23
CA LEU A 46 -6.15 -14.47 13.42
C LEU A 46 -6.68 -15.92 13.37
N ASN A 47 -6.44 -16.66 12.28
CA ASN A 47 -6.99 -18.01 12.05
C ASN A 47 -8.54 -18.05 12.11
N VAL A 48 -9.21 -16.93 11.86
CA VAL A 48 -10.69 -16.81 11.94
C VAL A 48 -11.33 -17.22 10.61
N LEU A 49 -10.67 -16.93 9.49
CA LEU A 49 -11.14 -17.27 8.14
C LEU A 49 -10.11 -18.12 7.41
N TRP A 50 -10.58 -19.21 6.80
CA TRP A 50 -9.81 -20.11 5.93
C TRP A 50 -9.57 -19.53 4.53
N ILE A 51 -9.64 -18.21 4.39
CA ILE A 51 -9.42 -17.53 3.11
C ILE A 51 -7.93 -17.27 2.97
N SER A 52 -7.38 -17.50 1.77
CA SER A 52 -5.98 -17.18 1.46
C SER A 52 -5.69 -15.70 1.74
N GLY A 53 -4.88 -15.41 2.76
CA GLY A 53 -4.41 -14.05 3.04
C GLY A 53 -3.66 -13.43 1.86
N GLY A 54 -3.04 -14.26 1.02
CA GLY A 54 -2.35 -13.82 -0.19
C GLY A 54 -3.27 -13.12 -1.21
N THR A 55 -4.54 -13.54 -1.32
CA THR A 55 -5.50 -12.86 -2.20
C THR A 55 -5.82 -11.45 -1.72
N GLY A 56 -5.97 -11.26 -0.40
CA GLY A 56 -6.17 -9.94 0.20
C GLY A 56 -4.98 -9.01 -0.06
N VAL A 57 -3.76 -9.53 0.11
CA VAL A 57 -2.53 -8.80 -0.22
C VAL A 57 -2.51 -8.38 -1.69
N LEU A 58 -2.77 -9.31 -2.62
CA LEU A 58 -2.77 -9.03 -4.05
C LEU A 58 -3.76 -7.91 -4.43
N VAL A 59 -5.01 -8.03 -3.95
CA VAL A 59 -6.06 -7.03 -4.23
C VAL A 59 -5.67 -5.67 -3.66
N PHE A 60 -5.13 -5.62 -2.44
CA PHE A 60 -4.71 -4.37 -1.81
C PHE A 60 -3.61 -3.66 -2.64
N PHE A 61 -2.61 -4.39 -3.10
CA PHE A 61 -1.52 -3.83 -3.90
C PHE A 61 -1.99 -3.37 -5.28
N VAL A 62 -2.80 -4.17 -5.99
CA VAL A 62 -3.35 -3.80 -7.31
C VAL A 62 -4.18 -2.51 -7.22
N LEU A 63 -5.06 -2.40 -6.22
CA LEU A 63 -5.88 -1.20 -6.03
C LEU A 63 -5.05 0.02 -5.63
N SER A 64 -4.02 -0.17 -4.81
CA SER A 64 -3.13 0.93 -4.42
C SER A 64 -2.34 1.46 -5.61
N GLY A 65 -1.82 0.57 -6.47
CA GLY A 65 -1.17 0.96 -7.72
C GLY A 65 -2.11 1.72 -8.66
N PHE A 66 -3.32 1.18 -8.90
CA PHE A 66 -4.33 1.84 -9.73
C PHE A 66 -4.65 3.26 -9.25
N LEU A 67 -4.92 3.44 -7.95
CA LEU A 67 -5.27 4.74 -7.37
C LEU A 67 -4.16 5.78 -7.54
N ILE A 68 -2.90 5.36 -7.38
CA ILE A 68 -1.74 6.25 -7.49
C ILE A 68 -1.53 6.68 -8.93
N THR A 69 -1.51 5.74 -9.87
CA THR A 69 -1.37 6.04 -11.30
C THR A 69 -2.49 6.96 -11.76
N TRP A 70 -3.72 6.68 -11.34
CA TRP A 70 -4.87 7.51 -11.67
C TRP A 70 -4.76 8.94 -11.09
N LEU A 71 -4.29 9.10 -9.85
CA LEU A 71 -4.05 10.41 -9.25
C LEU A 71 -2.95 11.20 -9.97
N LEU A 72 -1.89 10.51 -10.42
CA LEU A 72 -0.79 11.10 -11.19
C LEU A 72 -1.24 11.59 -12.57
N LEU A 73 -2.02 10.78 -13.29
CA LEU A 73 -2.61 11.17 -14.58
C LEU A 73 -3.48 12.43 -14.45
N LYS A 74 -4.27 12.51 -13.37
CA LYS A 74 -5.09 13.68 -13.10
C LYS A 74 -4.27 14.92 -12.75
N GLU A 75 -3.19 14.76 -11.98
CA GLU A 75 -2.27 15.86 -11.69
C GLU A 75 -1.64 16.41 -12.98
N GLU A 76 -1.27 15.52 -13.91
CA GLU A 76 -0.78 15.88 -15.23
C GLU A 76 -1.84 16.62 -16.07
N GLU A 77 -3.08 16.13 -16.11
CA GLU A 77 -4.18 16.82 -16.80
C GLU A 77 -4.46 18.22 -16.23
N GLN A 78 -4.39 18.39 -14.90
CA GLN A 78 -4.72 19.66 -14.24
C GLN A 78 -3.59 20.70 -14.31
N PHE A 79 -2.34 20.29 -14.15
CA PHE A 79 -1.20 21.21 -14.02
C PHE A 79 -0.24 21.17 -15.23
N GLY A 80 -0.46 20.27 -16.18
CA GLY A 80 0.37 20.10 -17.39
C GLY A 80 1.80 19.62 -17.09
N LYS A 81 2.11 19.28 -15.84
CA LYS A 81 3.42 18.81 -15.39
C LYS A 81 3.27 17.79 -14.27
N LEU A 82 3.86 16.62 -14.49
CA LEU A 82 3.95 15.55 -13.51
C LEU A 82 5.01 15.90 -12.44
N SER A 83 4.61 16.08 -11.18
CA SER A 83 5.52 16.39 -10.09
C SER A 83 5.70 15.22 -9.11
N LEU A 84 6.31 14.13 -9.59
CA LEU A 84 6.57 12.91 -8.79
C LEU A 84 7.24 13.20 -7.44
N ARG A 85 8.15 14.19 -7.42
CA ARG A 85 8.83 14.63 -6.19
C ARG A 85 7.86 15.20 -5.15
N LEU A 86 6.88 16.00 -5.56
CA LEU A 86 5.92 16.62 -4.65
C LEU A 86 4.89 15.60 -4.16
N PHE A 87 4.47 14.71 -5.07
CA PHE A 87 3.64 13.55 -4.74
C PHE A 87 4.30 12.68 -3.66
N TYR A 88 5.56 12.28 -3.89
CA TYR A 88 6.32 11.47 -2.95
C TYR A 88 6.49 12.20 -1.62
N MET A 89 6.89 13.47 -1.62
CA MET A 89 7.10 14.25 -0.39
C MET A 89 5.84 14.33 0.48
N ARG A 90 4.65 14.58 -0.11
CA ARG A 90 3.39 14.63 0.64
C ARG A 90 3.05 13.28 1.29
N ARG A 91 3.31 12.19 0.56
CA ARG A 91 3.05 10.83 1.05
C ARG A 91 4.04 10.44 2.14
N THR A 92 5.33 10.62 1.91
CA THR A 92 6.40 10.32 2.87
C THR A 92 6.18 11.08 4.18
N LEU A 93 5.85 12.37 4.14
CA LEU A 93 5.55 13.16 5.34
C LEU A 93 4.29 12.68 6.09
N ARG A 94 3.36 12.01 5.41
CA ARG A 94 2.15 11.43 6.03
C ARG A 94 2.42 10.06 6.66
N ILE A 95 3.23 9.22 6.01
CA ILE A 95 3.43 7.81 6.41
C ILE A 95 4.61 7.65 7.38
N MET A 96 5.73 8.33 7.12
CA MET A 96 6.95 8.17 7.94
C MET A 96 6.75 8.44 9.43
N PRO A 97 6.02 9.49 9.87
CA PRO A 97 5.88 9.76 11.30
C PRO A 97 5.18 8.59 12.03
N ALA A 98 4.09 8.08 11.45
CA ALA A 98 3.36 6.95 12.00
C ALA A 98 4.22 5.67 12.02
N PHE A 99 4.99 5.45 10.95
CA PHE A 99 5.90 4.32 10.85
C PHE A 99 6.99 4.34 11.93
N TYR A 100 7.69 5.47 12.11
CA TYR A 100 8.75 5.53 13.11
C TYR A 100 8.22 5.43 14.53
N VAL A 101 7.06 6.04 14.82
CA VAL A 101 6.39 5.86 16.12
C VAL A 101 6.08 4.38 16.36
N TYR A 102 5.50 3.69 15.37
CA TYR A 102 5.24 2.26 15.46
C TYR A 102 6.53 1.46 15.70
N TRP A 103 7.58 1.74 14.93
CA TRP A 103 8.88 1.07 15.05
C TRP A 103 9.47 1.24 16.45
N PHE A 104 9.51 2.47 16.98
CA PHE A 104 10.01 2.76 18.32
C PHE A 104 9.17 2.07 19.40
N LEU A 105 7.84 2.03 19.26
CA LEU A 105 6.97 1.33 20.21
C LEU A 105 7.23 -0.17 20.22
N ILE A 106 7.37 -0.81 19.05
CA ILE A 106 7.65 -2.24 18.97
C ILE A 106 9.03 -2.57 19.56
N VAL A 107 10.08 -1.88 19.11
CA VAL A 107 11.45 -2.09 19.64
C VAL A 107 11.51 -1.80 21.14
N GLY A 108 10.93 -0.69 21.58
CA GLY A 108 10.86 -0.31 22.99
C GLY A 108 10.11 -1.35 23.83
N SER A 109 9.00 -1.90 23.32
CA SER A 109 8.26 -2.97 23.99
C SER A 109 9.07 -4.26 24.10
N LEU A 110 9.81 -4.65 23.05
CA LEU A 110 10.66 -5.84 23.08
C LEU A 110 11.75 -5.72 24.14
N ILE A 111 12.40 -4.55 24.23
CA ILE A 111 13.41 -4.26 25.24
C ILE A 111 12.79 -4.23 26.64
N ALA A 112 11.68 -3.52 26.84
CA ALA A 112 11.04 -3.37 28.15
C ALA A 112 10.55 -4.71 28.73
N PHE A 113 10.06 -5.61 27.88
CA PHE A 113 9.61 -6.93 28.29
C PHE A 113 10.70 -8.02 28.18
N SER A 114 11.96 -7.64 27.96
CA SER A 114 13.10 -8.56 27.79
C SER A 114 12.83 -9.69 26.78
N LYS A 115 12.07 -9.38 25.73
CA LYS A 115 11.80 -10.31 24.62
C LYS A 115 12.96 -10.28 23.65
N HIS A 116 13.15 -11.40 22.93
CA HIS A 116 14.22 -11.52 21.94
C HIS A 116 14.08 -10.47 20.83
N LEU A 117 15.10 -9.61 20.68
CA LEU A 117 15.16 -8.61 19.63
C LEU A 117 16.07 -9.12 18.50
N HIS A 118 15.48 -9.34 17.33
CA HIS A 118 16.24 -9.63 16.13
C HIS A 118 16.82 -8.32 15.58
N ILE A 119 18.05 -7.99 15.97
CA ILE A 119 18.70 -6.72 15.59
C ILE A 119 18.72 -6.55 14.06
N ALA A 120 19.03 -7.63 13.32
CA ALA A 120 19.01 -7.61 11.86
C ALA A 120 17.63 -7.22 11.30
N GLN A 121 16.54 -7.81 11.83
CA GLN A 121 15.17 -7.45 11.45
C GLN A 121 14.82 -5.99 11.84
N ALA A 122 15.26 -5.52 13.00
CA ALA A 122 15.04 -4.16 13.45
C ALA A 122 15.72 -3.13 12.54
N VAL A 123 16.97 -3.40 12.14
CA VAL A 123 17.70 -2.57 11.18
C VAL A 123 17.06 -2.65 9.80
N SER A 124 16.74 -3.84 9.30
CA SER A 124 16.11 -4.00 7.98
C SER A 124 14.74 -3.32 7.89
N SER A 125 13.93 -3.39 8.95
CA SER A 125 12.65 -2.66 9.02
C SER A 125 12.83 -1.16 9.05
N PHE A 126 13.80 -0.63 9.80
CA PHE A 126 14.09 0.81 9.83
C PHE A 126 14.40 1.38 8.44
N PHE A 127 15.07 0.61 7.60
CA PHE A 127 15.44 0.99 6.23
C PHE A 127 14.43 0.53 5.15
N TYR A 128 13.22 0.10 5.52
CA TYR A 128 12.19 -0.34 4.56
C TYR A 128 12.62 -1.53 3.67
N VAL A 129 13.54 -2.37 4.14
CA VAL A 129 14.06 -3.57 3.43
C VAL A 129 13.77 -4.88 4.18
N ASN A 130 12.80 -4.86 5.10
CA ASN A 130 12.43 -6.02 5.88
C ASN A 130 11.85 -7.16 5.03
N ASN A 131 11.30 -6.85 3.85
CA ASN A 131 10.83 -7.85 2.89
C ASN A 131 11.98 -8.76 2.43
N TYR A 132 13.16 -8.20 2.14
CA TYR A 132 14.34 -8.99 1.76
C TYR A 132 14.87 -9.80 2.94
N TYR A 133 14.86 -9.23 4.14
CA TYR A 133 15.24 -9.95 5.35
C TYR A 133 14.36 -11.19 5.55
N GLN A 134 13.03 -11.03 5.48
CA GLN A 134 12.09 -12.15 5.64
C GLN A 134 12.19 -13.18 4.50
N ALA A 135 12.47 -12.74 3.28
CA ALA A 135 12.65 -13.65 2.15
C ALA A 135 13.90 -14.55 2.32
N VAL A 136 14.97 -14.04 2.92
CA VAL A 136 16.25 -14.78 3.08
C VAL A 136 16.29 -15.57 4.39
N PHE A 137 15.86 -14.96 5.50
CA PHE A 137 16.01 -15.51 6.85
C PHE A 137 14.71 -16.08 7.44
N GLY A 138 13.59 -15.97 6.72
CA GLY A 138 12.26 -16.34 7.20
C GLY A 138 11.63 -15.25 8.08
N ASP A 139 10.33 -15.38 8.32
CA ASP A 139 9.57 -14.47 9.18
C ASP A 139 9.77 -14.83 10.68
N PRO A 140 10.36 -13.95 11.49
CA PRO A 140 10.49 -14.15 12.93
C PRO A 140 9.17 -14.05 13.72
N ASN A 141 8.04 -13.76 13.07
CA ASN A 141 6.72 -13.55 13.68
C ASN A 141 6.74 -12.49 14.80
N THR A 142 7.48 -11.40 14.59
CA THR A 142 7.51 -10.26 15.53
C THR A 142 6.56 -9.16 15.05
N GLY A 143 6.29 -8.17 15.91
CA GLY A 143 5.53 -6.99 15.48
C GLY A 143 6.17 -6.28 14.28
N LEU A 144 7.50 -6.32 14.16
CA LEU A 144 8.20 -5.73 13.01
C LEU A 144 7.96 -6.49 11.71
N SER A 145 7.45 -7.72 11.75
CA SER A 145 7.21 -8.51 10.55
C SER A 145 6.24 -7.82 9.60
N HIS A 146 5.20 -7.15 10.10
CA HIS A 146 4.22 -6.42 9.28
C HIS A 146 4.81 -5.29 8.43
N THR A 147 6.04 -4.84 8.71
CA THR A 147 6.69 -3.76 7.94
C THR A 147 7.17 -4.21 6.56
N TRP A 148 7.13 -5.51 6.23
CA TRP A 148 7.53 -6.00 4.90
C TRP A 148 6.67 -5.43 3.79
N SER A 149 5.36 -5.33 3.98
CA SER A 149 4.42 -4.85 2.96
C SER A 149 4.64 -3.36 2.69
N LEU A 150 4.93 -2.58 3.73
CA LEU A 150 5.28 -1.17 3.60
C LEU A 150 6.61 -0.97 2.86
N GLY A 151 7.61 -1.83 3.11
CA GLY A 151 8.86 -1.80 2.36
C GLY A 151 8.67 -2.10 0.87
N VAL A 152 7.84 -3.10 0.55
CA VAL A 152 7.47 -3.41 -0.85
C VAL A 152 6.72 -2.25 -1.49
N GLU A 153 5.82 -1.60 -0.75
CA GLU A 153 5.06 -0.44 -1.22
C GLU A 153 5.98 0.73 -1.59
N GLU A 154 6.95 1.08 -0.74
CA GLU A 154 7.94 2.13 -1.03
C GLU A 154 8.86 1.78 -2.21
N GLN A 155 9.28 0.51 -2.31
CA GLN A 155 10.09 0.02 -3.44
C GLN A 155 9.34 0.11 -4.76
N PHE A 156 8.05 -0.24 -4.76
CA PHE A 156 7.19 -0.12 -5.94
C PHE A 156 7.08 1.33 -6.43
N TYR A 157 7.22 2.33 -5.57
CA TYR A 157 7.16 3.75 -5.97
C TYR A 157 8.45 4.29 -6.57
N LEU A 158 9.57 3.62 -6.36
CA LEU A 158 10.85 3.99 -6.97
C LEU A 158 11.03 3.42 -8.38
N LEU A 159 10.22 2.43 -8.76
CA LEU A 159 10.21 1.79 -10.07
C LEU A 159 9.35 2.57 -11.07
#